data_AF-A0AAX0S4Q4-F1
#
_entry.id   AF-A0AAX0S4Q4-F1
#
_cell.length_a   1.000
_cell.length_b   1.000
_cell.length_c   1.000
_cell.angle_alpha   90.00
_cell.angle_beta   90.00
_cell.angle_gamma   90.00
#
_symmetry.space_group_name_H-M   'P 1'
#
loop_
_entity.id
_entity.type
_entity.pdbx_description
1 polymer ?
#
loop_
_entity_poly.entity_id
_entity_poly.type
_entity_poly.pdbx_seq_one_letter_code
_entity_poly.pdbx_strand_id
1 'polypeptide(L)'
;MIKDKKFIYFALIFLFVSMALNFPFPHESPYGETVAWVLNIPVESVNGLQYIGITSLIFLIMSLFFLVKSLEKYHGRFVVLAIMLQCLLLLS
;
A
#
# COMPACT_ATOMS: atom_id res chain seq x y z
N MET A 1 -1.35 20.89 7.03
CA MET A 1 -0.91 20.77 8.43
C MET A 1 -1.73 19.68 9.12
N ILE A 2 -1.20 19.02 10.13
CA ILE A 2 -1.83 17.84 10.76
C ILE A 2 -3.03 18.30 11.59
N LYS A 3 -4.22 17.84 11.23
CA LYS A 3 -5.48 18.08 11.93
C LYS A 3 -5.67 17.11 13.10
N ASP A 4 -5.43 15.82 12.86
CA ASP A 4 -5.65 14.76 13.84
C ASP A 4 -4.49 13.78 13.87
N LYS A 5 -3.78 13.75 15.00
CA LYS A 5 -2.62 12.87 15.20
C LYS A 5 -3.01 11.39 15.27
N LYS A 6 -4.20 11.05 15.78
CA LYS A 6 -4.65 9.65 15.88
C LYS A 6 -4.82 9.05 14.48
N PHE A 7 -5.41 9.82 13.55
CA PHE A 7 -5.55 9.37 12.17
C PHE A 7 -4.21 9.24 11.44
N ILE A 8 -3.19 10.02 11.79
CA ILE A 8 -1.83 9.77 11.27
C ILE A 8 -1.31 8.42 11.73
N TYR A 9 -1.45 8.09 13.01
CA TYR A 9 -0.99 6.79 13.50
C TYR A 9 -1.69 5.63 12.77
N PHE A 10 -3.02 5.70 12.59
CA PHE A 10 -3.74 4.70 11.80
C PHE A 10 -3.24 4.64 10.35
N ALA A 11 -3.06 5.80 9.70
CA ALA A 11 -2.55 5.87 8.33
C ALA A 11 -1.18 5.20 8.19
N LEU A 12 -0.27 5.49 9.12
CA LEU A 12 1.08 4.90 9.15
C LEU A 12 1.03 3.40 9.41
N ILE A 13 0.25 2.93 10.39
CA ILE A 13 0.11 1.49 10.68
C ILE A 13 -0.38 0.75 9.45
N PHE A 14 -1.46 1.21 8.80
CA PHE A 14 -1.99 0.55 7.61
C PHE A 14 -1.02 0.62 6.42
N LEU A 15 -0.26 1.72 6.28
CA LEU A 15 0.75 1.85 5.25
C LEU A 15 1.86 0.80 5.44
N PHE A 16 2.42 0.72 6.65
CA PHE A 16 3.49 -0.23 6.97
C PHE A 16 3.01 -1.69 6.87
N VAL A 17 1.77 -1.99 7.26
CA VAL A 17 1.20 -3.33 7.06
C VAL A 17 1.10 -3.67 5.57
N SER A 18 0.59 -2.75 4.74
CA SER A 18 0.53 -2.94 3.28
C SER A 18 1.93 -3.15 2.66
N MET A 19 2.91 -2.38 3.11
CA MET A 19 4.32 -2.52 2.71
C MET A 19 4.90 -3.88 3.12
N ALA A 20 4.72 -4.28 4.38
CA ALA A 20 5.26 -5.54 4.90
C ALA A 20 4.68 -6.77 4.17
N LEU A 21 3.39 -6.72 3.81
CA LEU A 21 2.74 -7.81 3.07
C LEU A 21 3.23 -7.94 1.62
N ASN A 22 3.73 -6.87 1.01
CA ASN A 22 4.31 -6.91 -0.34
C ASN A 22 5.83 -6.85 -0.36
N PHE A 23 6.49 -6.89 0.79
CA PHE A 23 7.94 -6.82 0.83
C PHE A 23 8.53 -8.03 0.08
N PRO A 24 9.40 -7.82 -0.92
CA PRO A 24 9.97 -8.92 -1.68
C PRO A 24 10.89 -9.73 -0.78
N PHE A 25 10.42 -10.89 -0.30
CA PHE A 25 11.26 -11.82 0.44
C PHE A 25 12.13 -12.62 -0.56
N PRO A 26 13.45 -12.75 -0.31
CA PRO A 26 14.41 -13.35 -1.24
C PRO A 26 14.35 -14.88 -1.33
N HIS A 27 13.17 -15.50 -1.22
CA HIS A 27 13.00 -16.94 -1.44
C HIS A 27 12.16 -17.17 -2.70
N GLU A 28 12.61 -18.11 -3.54
CA GLU A 28 11.94 -18.74 -4.70
C GLU A 28 10.55 -18.13 -5.02
N SER A 29 10.50 -17.24 -6.03
CA SER A 29 9.33 -16.51 -6.55
C SER A 29 7.96 -16.99 -5.99
N PRO A 30 7.45 -16.38 -4.90
CA PRO A 30 6.19 -16.81 -4.29
C PRO A 30 4.97 -16.49 -5.16
N TYR A 31 5.17 -15.64 -6.16
CA TYR A 31 4.16 -15.21 -7.11
C TYR A 31 4.46 -15.93 -8.43
N GLY A 32 3.74 -17.03 -8.70
CA GLY A 32 3.68 -17.56 -10.07
C GLY A 32 3.29 -16.45 -11.04
N GLU A 33 3.63 -16.59 -12.33
CA GLU A 33 3.47 -15.56 -13.38
C GLU A 33 2.30 -14.61 -13.09
N THR A 34 2.63 -13.38 -12.72
CA THR A 34 1.62 -12.39 -12.32
C THR A 34 0.91 -11.88 -13.55
N VAL A 35 -0.43 -11.95 -13.54
CA VAL A 35 -1.27 -11.59 -14.67
C VAL A 35 -1.70 -10.13 -14.60
N ALA A 36 -1.94 -9.60 -13.40
CA ALA A 36 -2.40 -8.22 -13.21
C ALA A 36 -1.77 -7.53 -12.00
N TRP A 37 -1.48 -6.24 -12.18
CA TRP A 37 -0.87 -5.37 -11.18
C TRP A 37 -1.72 -4.10 -10.99
N VAL A 38 -1.88 -3.68 -9.73
CA VAL A 38 -2.51 -2.40 -9.37
C VAL A 38 -1.58 -1.66 -8.42
N LEU A 39 -1.08 -0.49 -8.81
CA LEU A 39 -0.12 0.29 -8.01
C LEU A 39 1.13 -0.51 -7.59
N ASN A 40 1.68 -1.32 -8.51
CA ASN A 40 2.76 -2.29 -8.24
C ASN A 40 2.42 -3.38 -7.22
N ILE A 41 1.15 -3.55 -6.87
CA ILE A 41 0.67 -4.67 -6.06
C ILE A 41 0.08 -5.73 -7.00
N PRO A 42 0.59 -6.97 -7.00
CA PRO A 42 0.07 -8.06 -7.81
C PRO A 42 -1.28 -8.53 -7.27
N VAL A 43 -2.36 -8.43 -8.06
CA VAL A 43 -3.73 -8.78 -7.62
C VAL A 43 -4.25 -10.08 -8.22
N GLU A 44 -3.59 -10.57 -9.27
CA GLU A 44 -3.94 -11.80 -9.97
C GLU A 44 -2.67 -12.53 -10.45
N SER A 45 -2.67 -13.84 -10.29
CA SER A 45 -1.64 -14.77 -10.76
C SER A 45 -2.28 -15.82 -11.66
N VAL A 46 -1.47 -16.60 -12.38
CA VAL A 46 -1.92 -17.78 -13.15
C VAL A 46 -2.75 -18.77 -12.33
N ASN A 47 -2.56 -18.80 -11.01
CA ASN A 47 -3.31 -19.65 -10.08
C ASN A 47 -4.61 -19.02 -9.56
N GLY A 48 -5.01 -17.84 -10.10
CA GLY A 48 -6.19 -17.10 -9.71
C GLY A 48 -5.89 -15.83 -8.91
N LEU A 49 -6.85 -15.40 -8.10
CA LEU A 49 -6.76 -14.16 -7.33
C LEU A 49 -5.62 -14.21 -6.29
N GLN A 50 -4.82 -13.16 -6.27
CA GLN A 50 -3.73 -13.03 -5.32
C GLN A 50 -4.22 -12.38 -4.02
N TYR A 51 -4.71 -13.20 -3.09
CA TYR A 51 -5.29 -12.75 -1.82
C TYR A 51 -4.37 -11.81 -1.04
N ILE A 52 -3.07 -12.09 -0.95
CA ILE A 52 -2.10 -11.24 -0.25
C ILE A 52 -2.04 -9.84 -0.86
N GLY A 53 -2.02 -9.76 -2.20
CA GLY A 53 -2.01 -8.48 -2.91
C GLY A 53 -3.31 -7.72 -2.75
N ILE A 54 -4.46 -8.41 -2.86
CA ILE A 54 -5.78 -7.80 -2.62
C ILE A 54 -5.88 -7.26 -1.19
N THR A 55 -5.51 -8.04 -0.18
CA THR A 55 -5.51 -7.61 1.23
C THR A 55 -4.60 -6.39 1.43
N SER A 56 -3.43 -6.39 0.78
CA SER A 56 -2.52 -5.26 0.87
C SER A 56 -3.04 -4.00 0.20
N LEU A 57 -3.74 -4.15 -0.93
CA LEU A 57 -4.39 -3.03 -1.61
C LEU A 57 -5.49 -2.43 -0.74
N ILE A 58 -6.26 -3.25 -0.03
CA ILE A 58 -7.25 -2.78 0.95
C ILE A 58 -6.56 -1.97 2.05
N PHE A 59 -5.45 -2.46 2.61
CA PHE A 59 -4.69 -1.70 3.61
C PHE A 59 -4.11 -0.39 3.08
N LEU A 60 -3.65 -0.37 1.83
CA LEU A 60 -3.19 0.87 1.17
C LEU A 60 -4.34 1.89 1.06
N ILE A 61 -5.52 1.47 0.60
CA ILE A 61 -6.70 2.35 0.49
C ILE A 61 -7.10 2.89 1.86
N MET A 62 -7.15 2.04 2.89
CA MET A 62 -7.46 2.44 4.26
C MET A 62 -6.43 3.45 4.80
N SER A 63 -5.14 3.22 4.53
CA SER A 63 -4.06 4.15 4.88
C SER A 63 -4.29 5.53 4.27
N LEU A 64 -4.56 5.60 2.96
CA LEU A 64 -4.81 6.85 2.25
C LEU A 64 -6.05 7.58 2.79
N PHE A 65 -7.12 6.85 3.11
CA PHE A 65 -8.32 7.43 3.71
C PHE A 65 -8.01 8.11 5.04
N PHE A 66 -7.31 7.43 5.95
CA PHE A 66 -6.91 7.99 7.23
C PHE A 66 -5.92 9.15 7.06
N LEU A 67 -4.99 9.06 6.11
CA LEU A 67 -4.03 10.11 5.81
C LEU A 67 -4.75 11.40 5.40
N VAL A 68 -5.74 11.31 4.50
CA VAL A 68 -6.55 12.46 4.09
C VAL A 68 -7.33 13.04 5.28
N LYS A 69 -7.96 12.19 6.11
CA LYS A 69 -8.70 12.65 7.29
C LYS A 69 -7.81 13.32 8.34
N SER A 70 -6.55 12.91 8.41
CA SER A 70 -5.57 13.43 9.37
C SER A 70 -5.02 14.81 9.02
N LEU A 71 -5.18 15.27 7.77
CA LEU A 71 -4.61 16.52 7.26
C LEU A 71 -5.69 17.60 7.13
N GLU A 72 -5.29 18.86 7.34
CA GLU A 72 -6.16 20.03 7.18
C GLU A 72 -6.09 20.62 5.75
N LYS A 73 -4.91 20.58 5.14
CA LYS A 73 -4.59 21.12 3.80
C LYS A 73 -3.57 20.22 3.11
N TYR A 74 -3.47 20.36 1.79
CA TYR A 74 -2.51 19.63 0.92
C TYR A 74 -2.74 18.11 0.84
N HIS A 75 -3.99 17.65 0.99
CA HIS A 75 -4.35 16.23 0.96
C HIS A 75 -3.77 15.47 -0.24
N GLY A 76 -3.96 16.01 -1.45
CA GLY A 76 -3.47 15.37 -2.68
C GLY A 76 -1.95 15.18 -2.70
N ARG A 77 -1.18 16.15 -2.19
CA ARG A 77 0.29 16.05 -2.16
C ARG A 77 0.77 14.90 -1.29
N PHE A 78 0.17 14.74 -0.11
CA PHE A 78 0.51 13.66 0.81
C PHE A 78 0.04 12.29 0.32
N VAL A 79 -1.13 12.21 -0.34
CA VAL A 79 -1.59 10.97 -0.99
C VAL A 79 -0.62 10.53 -2.08
N VAL A 80 -0.20 11.45 -2.95
CA VAL A 80 0.79 11.16 -4.00
C VAL A 80 2.12 10.70 -3.40
N LEU A 81 2.60 11.36 -2.34
CA LEU A 81 3.82 10.96 -1.64
C LEU A 81 3.70 9.55 -1.03
N ALA A 82 2.57 9.20 -0.42
CA ALA A 82 2.36 7.87 0.15
C ALA A 82 2.35 6.78 -0.93
N ILE A 83 1.72 7.03 -2.08
CA ILE A 83 1.72 6.12 -3.22
C ILE A 83 3.14 5.98 -3.80
N MET A 84 3.86 7.09 -3.96
CA MET A 84 5.25 7.07 -4.42
C MET A 84 6.16 6.27 -3.48
N LEU A 85 6.00 6.43 -2.17
CA LEU A 85 6.77 5.71 -1.17
C LEU A 85 6.51 4.19 -1.23
N GLN A 86 5.24 3.79 -1.35
CA GLN A 86 4.88 2.38 -1.55
C GLN A 86 5.51 1.81 -2.82
N CYS A 87 5.40 2.54 -3.92
CA CYS A 87 5.90 2.11 -5.22
C CYS A 87 7.43 1.98 -5.22
N LEU A 88 8.14 2.91 -4.57
CA LEU A 88 9.60 2.88 -4.43
C LEU A 88 10.08 1.64 -3.67
N LEU A 89 9.42 1.30 -2.55
CA LEU A 89 9.78 0.13 -1.74
C LEU A 89 9.59 -1.19 -2.50
N LEU A 90 8.60 -1.25 -3.40
CA LEU A 90 8.34 -2.44 -4.21
C LEU A 90 9.32 -2.59 -5.38
N LEU A 91 10.05 -1.53 -5.72
CA LEU A 91 11.05 -1.53 -6.79
C LEU A 91 12.46 -1.92 -6.30
N SER A 92 12.72 -1.83 -4.99
CA SER A 92 14.02 -2.08 -4.34
C SER A 92 14.16 -3.50 -3.85
#